data_AF-A0A653B5E8-F1
#
_entry.id   AF-A0A653B5E8-F1
#
_cell.length_a   1.000
_cell.length_b   1.000
_cell.length_c   1.000
_cell.angle_alpha   90.00
_cell.angle_beta   90.00
_cell.angle_gamma   90.00
#
_symmetry.space_group_name_H-M   'P 1'
#
loop_
_entity.id
_entity.type
_entity.pdbx_description
1 polymer ?
#
loop_
_entity_poly.entity_id
_entity_poly.type
_entity_poly.pdbx_seq_one_letter_code
_entity_poly.pdbx_strand_id
1 'polypeptide(L)'
;MPRMGRIVLPNYPHHVVQRGHNRQLVFAAEQDCQRYISDLRELKDVFGVKVYAYCLMTNHVHLLLAPGEAVAGLGQLMKALAARATEGKGDGFIFRLTVLRHK
;
A
#
# COMPACT_ATOMS: atom_id res chain seq x y z
N MET A 1 19.63 13.61 -6.09
CA MET A 1 20.28 12.61 -5.21
C MET A 1 19.74 11.22 -5.53
N PRO A 2 20.58 10.20 -5.72
CA PRO A 2 20.14 8.83 -5.87
C PRO A 2 19.36 8.41 -4.62
N ARG A 3 18.12 7.98 -4.78
CA ARG A 3 17.35 7.45 -3.65
C ARG A 3 17.79 6.00 -3.45
N MET A 4 18.38 5.69 -2.30
CA MET A 4 18.71 4.31 -1.93
C MET A 4 17.46 3.44 -2.09
N GLY A 5 17.61 2.30 -2.77
CA GLY A 5 16.53 1.33 -2.95
C GLY A 5 15.97 0.89 -1.59
N ARG A 6 14.66 0.62 -1.54
CA ARG A 6 14.04 0.07 -0.33
C ARG A 6 14.55 -1.36 -0.15
N ILE A 7 14.99 -1.69 1.06
CA ILE A 7 15.32 -3.06 1.44
C ILE A 7 14.00 -3.76 1.77
N VAL A 8 13.72 -4.87 1.10
CA VAL A 8 12.57 -5.74 1.37
C VAL A 8 13.13 -7.11 1.74
N LEU A 9 12.69 -7.64 2.88
CA LEU A 9 13.13 -8.93 3.40
C LEU A 9 12.02 -9.96 3.16
N PRO A 10 12.34 -11.18 2.69
CA PRO A 10 11.33 -12.23 2.57
C PRO A 10 10.78 -12.60 3.94
N ASN A 11 9.48 -12.91 4.01
CA ASN A 11 8.77 -13.37 5.20
C ASN A 11 8.81 -12.44 6.43
N TYR A 12 9.35 -11.22 6.31
CA TYR A 12 9.44 -10.27 7.42
C TYR A 12 8.36 -9.17 7.31
N PRO A 13 7.72 -8.75 8.41
CA PRO A 13 6.77 -7.64 8.38
C PRO A 13 7.42 -6.29 8.04
N HIS A 14 6.81 -5.58 7.11
CA HIS A 14 7.11 -4.21 6.69
C HIS A 14 5.93 -3.32 7.03
N HIS A 15 6.20 -2.24 7.77
CA HIS A 15 5.21 -1.18 7.95
C HIS A 15 5.26 -0.26 6.73
N VAL A 16 4.20 -0.30 5.94
CA VAL A 16 4.01 0.45 4.71
C VAL A 16 3.04 1.60 4.96
N VAL A 17 3.44 2.82 4.61
CA VAL A 17 2.54 3.98 4.61
C VAL A 17 2.27 4.41 3.18
N GLN A 18 1.00 4.55 2.84
CA GLN A 18 0.50 5.02 1.55
C GLN A 18 -0.29 6.31 1.78
N ARG A 19 0.19 7.45 1.28
CA ARG A 19 -0.42 8.78 1.52
C ARG A 19 -0.83 9.47 0.23
N GLY A 20 -2.01 10.09 0.22
CA GLY A 20 -2.48 10.91 -0.89
C GLY A 20 -1.55 12.08 -1.20
N HIS A 21 -1.41 12.41 -2.48
CA HIS A 21 -0.60 13.54 -2.91
C HIS A 21 -1.14 14.85 -2.32
N ASN A 22 -0.27 15.79 -1.95
CA ASN A 22 -0.65 17.06 -1.32
C ASN A 22 -1.65 16.94 -0.14
N ARG A 23 -1.64 15.80 0.57
CA ARG A 23 -2.58 15.50 1.67
C ARG A 23 -4.05 15.46 1.25
N GLN A 24 -4.33 15.32 -0.04
CA GLN A 24 -5.69 15.17 -0.56
C GLN A 24 -6.40 13.95 0.03
N LEU A 25 -7.73 14.03 0.04
CA LEU A 25 -8.62 12.95 0.46
C LEU A 25 -8.43 11.73 -0.43
N VAL A 26 -8.09 10.60 0.20
CA VAL A 26 -8.01 9.28 -0.42
C VAL A 26 -9.35 8.57 -0.28
N PHE A 27 -9.99 8.69 0.89
CA PHE A 27 -11.31 8.14 1.18
C PHE A 27 -12.28 9.28 1.48
N ALA A 28 -13.18 9.56 0.55
CA ALA A 28 -14.21 10.60 0.69
C ALA A 28 -15.50 10.02 1.29
N ALA A 29 -15.76 8.74 1.06
CA ALA A 29 -16.91 8.02 1.60
C ALA A 29 -16.51 6.63 2.11
N GLU A 30 -17.38 6.01 2.91
CA GLU A 30 -17.15 4.66 3.45
C GLU A 30 -16.95 3.61 2.35
N GLN A 31 -17.62 3.77 1.22
CA GLN A 31 -17.49 2.88 0.06
C GLN A 31 -16.05 2.87 -0.50
N ASP A 32 -15.32 3.98 -0.42
CA ASP A 32 -13.90 4.01 -0.82
C ASP A 32 -13.07 3.11 0.09
N CYS A 33 -13.33 3.14 1.41
CA CYS A 33 -12.65 2.29 2.39
C CYS A 33 -12.96 0.81 2.14
N GLN A 34 -14.22 0.48 1.93
CA GLN A 34 -14.66 -0.90 1.67
C GLN A 34 -14.05 -1.44 0.38
N ARG A 35 -14.03 -0.64 -0.69
CA ARG A 35 -13.40 -0.99 -1.96
C ARG A 35 -11.90 -1.23 -1.79
N TYR A 36 -11.20 -0.34 -1.09
CA TYR A 36 -9.76 -0.50 -0.83
C TYR A 36 -9.44 -1.77 -0.05
N ILE A 37 -10.23 -2.11 0.97
CA ILE A 37 -10.05 -3.34 1.74
C ILE A 37 -10.34 -4.58 0.86
N SER A 38 -11.35 -4.52 0.00
CA SER A 38 -11.65 -5.59 -0.97
C SER A 38 -10.48 -5.82 -1.92
N ASP A 39 -9.95 -4.74 -2.52
CA ASP A 39 -8.79 -4.80 -3.41
C ASP A 39 -7.55 -5.33 -2.67
N LEU A 40 -7.29 -4.88 -1.44
CA LEU A 40 -6.18 -5.39 -0.63
C LEU A 40 -6.32 -6.90 -0.37
N ARG A 41 -7.53 -7.40 -0.09
CA ARG A 41 -7.81 -8.82 0.15
C ARG A 41 -7.59 -9.69 -1.09
N GLU A 42 -8.01 -9.21 -2.25
CA GLU A 42 -7.76 -9.91 -3.51
C GLU A 42 -6.27 -9.92 -3.85
N LEU A 43 -5.63 -8.75 -3.83
CA LEU A 43 -4.25 -8.59 -4.26
C LEU A 43 -3.25 -9.28 -3.31
N LYS A 44 -3.56 -9.41 -2.01
CA LYS A 44 -2.71 -10.17 -1.08
C LYS A 44 -2.58 -11.64 -1.51
N ASP A 45 -3.65 -12.22 -2.04
CA ASP A 45 -3.68 -13.62 -2.45
C ASP A 45 -3.01 -13.78 -3.83
N VAL A 46 -3.27 -12.85 -4.75
CA VAL A 46 -2.61 -12.82 -6.08
C VAL A 46 -1.09 -12.72 -5.98
N PHE A 47 -0.57 -11.91 -5.04
CA PHE A 47 0.88 -11.65 -4.93
C PHE A 47 1.56 -12.41 -3.79
N GLY A 48 0.85 -13.29 -3.07
CA GLY A 48 1.42 -14.06 -1.96
C GLY A 48 1.97 -13.19 -0.82
N VAL A 49 1.25 -12.13 -0.45
CA VAL A 49 1.63 -11.21 0.62
C VAL A 49 0.73 -11.45 1.83
N LYS A 50 1.31 -11.49 3.03
CA LYS A 50 0.55 -11.55 4.29
C LYS A 50 0.18 -10.14 4.74
N VAL A 51 -1.05 -9.96 5.20
CA VAL A 51 -1.53 -8.72 5.82
C VAL A 51 -1.76 -9.00 7.31
N TYR A 52 -1.02 -8.31 8.18
CA TYR A 52 -1.15 -8.47 9.63
C TYR A 52 -2.08 -7.41 10.25
N ALA A 53 -2.00 -6.18 9.75
CA ALA A 53 -2.80 -5.07 10.26
C ALA A 53 -2.96 -3.99 9.19
N TYR A 54 -4.02 -3.20 9.31
CA TYR A 54 -4.23 -1.99 8.53
C TYR A 54 -4.94 -0.91 9.35
N CYS A 55 -4.67 0.36 9.03
CA CYS A 55 -5.39 1.52 9.54
C CYS A 55 -5.64 2.48 8.39
N LEU A 56 -6.91 2.79 8.13
CA LEU A 56 -7.34 3.69 7.07
C LEU A 56 -7.67 5.04 7.69
N MET A 57 -7.01 6.08 7.19
CA MET A 57 -7.24 7.48 7.52
C MET A 57 -7.70 8.20 6.26
N THR A 58 -8.47 9.27 6.38
CA THR A 58 -9.06 9.99 5.24
C THR A 58 -8.06 10.35 4.13
N ASN A 59 -6.79 10.60 4.46
CA ASN A 59 -5.74 10.97 3.50
C ASN A 59 -4.52 10.03 3.46
N HIS A 60 -4.50 8.92 4.21
CA HIS A 60 -3.41 7.96 4.18
C HIS A 60 -3.79 6.59 4.78
N VAL A 61 -2.99 5.57 4.50
CA VAL A 61 -3.16 4.21 5.01
C VAL A 61 -1.85 3.73 5.62
N HIS A 62 -1.96 3.05 6.75
CA HIS A 62 -0.88 2.26 7.34
C HIS A 62 -1.19 0.79 7.11
N LEU A 63 -0.23 0.02 6.57
CA LEU A 63 -0.34 -1.41 6.35
C LEU A 63 0.84 -2.11 6.99
N LEU A 64 0.62 -3.23 7.69
CA LEU A 64 1.67 -4.12 8.14
C LEU A 64 1.64 -5.37 7.26
N LEU A 65 2.59 -5.46 6.32
CA LEU A 65 2.61 -6.46 5.26
C LEU A 65 3.89 -7.29 5.32
N ALA A 66 3.84 -8.60 5.09
CA ALA A 66 5.06 -9.38 4.82
C ALA A 66 4.96 -10.05 3.45
N PRO A 67 5.96 -9.88 2.55
CA PRO A 67 6.05 -10.71 1.37
C PRO A 67 6.32 -12.17 1.78
N GLY A 68 5.95 -13.12 0.93
CA GLY A 68 6.50 -14.48 1.01
C GLY A 68 7.98 -14.54 0.60
N GLU A 69 8.41 -15.69 0.07
CA GLU A 69 9.77 -15.88 -0.46
C GLU A 69 10.10 -14.91 -1.61
N ALA A 70 9.14 -14.71 -2.51
CA ALA A 70 9.28 -13.76 -3.62
C ALA A 70 9.01 -12.32 -3.15
N VAL A 71 10.04 -11.60 -2.74
CA VAL A 71 9.95 -10.21 -2.24
C VAL A 71 9.33 -9.21 -3.24
N ALA A 72 9.36 -9.52 -4.55
CA ALA A 72 8.75 -8.71 -5.59
C ALA A 72 7.23 -8.55 -5.41
N GLY A 73 6.56 -9.54 -4.79
CA GLY A 73 5.11 -9.52 -4.56
C GLY A 73 4.64 -8.32 -3.77
N LEU A 74 5.43 -7.85 -2.78
CA LEU A 74 5.10 -6.63 -2.01
C LEU A 74 5.05 -5.39 -2.92
N GLY A 75 6.04 -5.23 -3.80
CA GLY A 75 6.09 -4.10 -4.73
C GLY A 75 4.96 -4.14 -5.77
N GLN A 76 4.66 -5.34 -6.27
CA GLN A 76 3.57 -5.56 -7.24
C GLN A 76 2.20 -5.29 -6.62
N LEU A 77 1.95 -5.79 -5.40
CA LEU A 77 0.74 -5.50 -4.63
C LEU A 77 0.57 -3.99 -4.46
N MET A 78 1.59 -3.30 -3.96
CA MET A 78 1.48 -1.86 -3.72
C MET A 78 1.26 -1.07 -5.01
N LYS A 79 1.84 -1.49 -6.13
CA LYS A 79 1.63 -0.85 -7.45
C LYS A 79 0.19 -1.05 -7.91
N ALA A 80 -0.34 -2.27 -7.83
CA ALA A 80 -1.72 -2.58 -8.24
C ALA A 80 -2.75 -1.88 -7.35
N LEU A 81 -2.53 -1.90 -6.02
CA LEU A 81 -3.40 -1.25 -5.05
C LEU A 81 -3.44 0.26 -5.24
N ALA A 82 -2.29 0.88 -5.52
CA ALA A 82 -2.21 2.30 -5.88
C ALA A 82 -2.98 2.61 -7.16
N ALA A 83 -2.85 1.80 -8.21
CA ALA A 83 -3.58 2.01 -9.46
C ALA A 83 -5.10 1.97 -9.25
N ARG A 84 -5.61 0.92 -8.59
CA ARG A 84 -7.05 0.77 -8.31
C ARG A 84 -7.61 1.89 -7.43
N ALA A 85 -6.83 2.35 -6.44
CA ALA A 85 -7.23 3.46 -5.58
C ALA A 85 -7.35 4.80 -6.32
N THR A 86 -6.72 4.94 -7.50
CA THR A 86 -6.77 6.14 -8.35
C THR A 86 -7.75 6.06 -9.51
N GLU A 87 -8.25 4.86 -9.85
CA GLU A 87 -9.23 4.70 -10.92
C GLU A 87 -10.48 5.54 -10.63
N GLY A 88 -10.77 6.51 -11.51
CA GLY A 88 -11.89 7.45 -11.37
C GLY A 88 -11.60 8.73 -10.57
N LYS A 89 -10.38 8.93 -10.04
CA LYS A 89 -9.98 10.16 -9.34
C LYS A 89 -8.97 10.92 -10.21
N GLY A 90 -9.44 11.99 -10.87
CA GLY A 90 -8.81 12.67 -12.02
C GLY A 90 -7.45 13.35 -11.83
N ASP A 91 -6.76 13.18 -10.70
CA ASP A 91 -5.44 13.77 -10.46
C ASP A 91 -4.49 12.72 -9.90
N GLY A 92 -3.29 12.62 -10.48
CA GLY A 92 -2.27 11.62 -10.15
C GLY A 92 -1.88 11.57 -8.67
N PHE A 93 -2.56 10.73 -7.89
CA PHE A 93 -2.17 10.40 -6.52
C PHE A 93 -0.83 9.67 -6.55
N ILE A 94 0.27 10.41 -6.52
CA ILE A 94 1.59 9.82 -6.30
C ILE A 94 1.65 9.45 -4.81
N PHE A 95 1.33 8.20 -4.52
CA PHE A 95 1.50 7.63 -3.20
C PHE A 95 2.97 7.61 -2.82
N ARG A 96 3.34 8.30 -1.73
CA ARG A 96 4.68 8.17 -1.15
C ARG A 96 4.72 6.91 -0.29
N LEU A 97 5.18 5.81 -0.88
CA LEU A 97 5.43 4.56 -0.15
C LEU A 97 6.63 4.76 0.81
N THR A 98 6.38 4.71 2.11
CA THR A 98 7.46 4.58 3.10
C THR A 98 7.35 3.20 3.70
N VAL A 99 8.35 2.34 3.44
CA VAL A 99 8.58 1.16 4.26
C VAL A 99 9.36 1.67 5.46
N LEU A 100 8.71 1.80 6.61
CA LEU A 100 9.37 2.15 7.85
C LEU A 100 10.24 0.95 8.25
N ARG A 101 11.56 1.20 8.33
CA ARG A 101 12.51 0.23 8.85
C ARG A 101 12.15 0.01 10.32
N HIS A 102 11.93 -1.25 10.73
CA HIS A 102 12.12 -1.58 12.13
C HIS A 102 13.60 -1.33 12.44
N LYS A 103 13.85 -0.52 13.49
CA LYS A 103 15.19 -0.33 14.04
C LYS A 103 15.74 -1.65 14.59
#